data_AF-A0A847V4H5-F1
#
_entry.id   AF-A0A847V4H5-F1
#
_cell.length_a   1.000
_cell.length_b   1.000
_cell.length_c   1.000
_cell.angle_alpha   90.00
_cell.angle_beta   90.00
_cell.angle_gamma   90.00
#
_symmetry.space_group_name_H-M   'P 1'
#
loop_
_entity.id
_entity.type
_entity.pdbx_description
1 polymer ?
#
loop_
_entity_poly.entity_id
_entity_poly.type
_entity_poly.pdbx_seq_one_letter_code
_entity_poly.pdbx_strand_id
1 'polypeptide(L)'
;MIEIEQTKDSSGTTHQKLKLTEDDAARFDVTKFISPVTDTEIDVENLLSVGSIQDEFYVKLIEEINALYNYKFPTSLYILMRKLLENLLIEILRKKYGTLELELYYNTSKGRFNDFSVLLDNFESKLDDFKIITSSLDADTIVKMRKYKERGNKAAHSIDTNITIDKIRSEKDDIDFIVNLLIRLLQNIT
;
A
#
# COMPACT_ATOMS: atom_id res chain seq x y z
N MET A 1 40.40 10.39 -5.43
CA MET A 1 40.86 11.15 -4.24
C MET A 1 39.91 12.33 -4.15
N ILE A 2 39.09 12.43 -3.09
CA ILE A 2 37.99 13.40 -3.04
C ILE A 2 38.55 14.76 -2.60
N GLU A 3 38.47 15.77 -3.46
CA GLU A 3 38.79 17.15 -3.11
C GLU A 3 37.54 17.89 -2.64
N ILE A 4 37.64 18.52 -1.47
CA ILE A 4 36.57 19.30 -0.87
C ILE A 4 36.91 20.78 -1.05
N GLU A 5 36.12 21.48 -1.86
CA GLU A 5 36.26 22.92 -2.06
C GLU A 5 35.24 23.64 -1.16
N GLN A 6 35.73 24.51 -0.28
CA GLN A 6 34.89 25.28 0.65
C GLN A 6 34.70 26.70 0.15
N THR A 7 33.44 27.14 0.05
CA THR A 7 33.10 28.51 -0.30
C THR A 7 32.15 29.09 0.74
N LYS A 8 32.42 30.31 1.21
CA LYS A 8 31.51 31.05 2.09
C LYS A 8 30.63 31.99 1.29
N ASP A 9 29.34 31.98 1.56
CA ASP A 9 28.44 32.98 0.99
C ASP A 9 28.50 34.31 1.77
N SER A 10 27.80 35.32 1.26
CA SER A 10 27.74 36.67 1.83
C SER A 10 27.10 36.73 3.22
N SER A 11 26.46 35.65 3.69
CA SER A 11 25.93 35.51 5.05
C SER A 11 26.93 34.87 6.03
N GLY A 12 28.12 34.49 5.54
CA GLY A 12 29.16 33.81 6.32
C GLY A 12 28.98 32.29 6.42
N THR A 13 27.98 31.73 5.73
CA THR A 13 27.67 30.29 5.74
C THR A 13 28.64 29.56 4.81
N THR A 14 29.35 28.55 5.33
CA THR A 14 30.31 27.75 4.55
C THR A 14 29.59 26.60 3.84
N HIS A 15 29.63 26.60 2.51
CA HIS A 15 29.18 25.50 1.67
C HIS A 15 30.38 24.65 1.24
N GLN A 16 30.27 23.33 1.40
CA GLN A 16 31.26 22.38 0.91
C GLN A 16 30.75 21.77 -0.39
N LYS A 17 31.50 21.95 -1.48
CA LYS A 17 31.20 21.30 -2.76
C LYS A 17 32.20 20.18 -2.99
N LEU A 18 31.67 18.96 -3.06
CA LEU A 18 32.44 17.77 -3.40
C LEU A 18 32.68 17.76 -4.92
N LYS A 19 33.95 17.91 -5.34
CA LYS A 19 34.35 17.70 -6.73
C LYS A 19 34.75 16.24 -6.90
N LEU A 20 33.91 15.49 -7.61
CA LEU A 20 34.24 14.15 -8.07
C LEU A 20 35.22 14.25 -9.24
N THR A 21 36.26 13.43 -9.23
CA THR A 21 37.18 13.31 -10.37
C THR A 21 36.48 12.56 -11.52
N GLU A 22 36.90 12.79 -12.77
CA GLU A 22 36.30 12.12 -13.94
C GLU A 22 36.36 10.58 -13.84
N ASP A 23 37.39 10.03 -13.18
CA ASP A 23 37.53 8.59 -12.89
C ASP A 23 36.53 8.08 -11.83
N ASP A 24 36.15 8.91 -10.87
CA ASP A 24 35.15 8.55 -9.84
C ASP A 24 33.71 8.62 -10.42
N ALA A 25 33.46 9.50 -11.39
CA ALA A 25 32.18 9.58 -12.10
C ALA A 25 31.93 8.32 -12.97
N ALA A 26 32.98 7.75 -13.58
CA ALA A 26 32.89 6.51 -14.35
C ALA A 26 32.58 5.26 -13.50
N ARG A 27 32.85 5.30 -12.19
CA ARG A 27 32.48 4.23 -11.23
C ARG A 27 31.02 4.30 -10.78
N PHE A 28 30.39 5.48 -10.92
CA PHE A 28 28.99 5.74 -10.58
C PHE A 28 28.18 6.08 -11.83
N ASP A 29 28.45 5.38 -12.93
CA ASP A 29 27.61 5.47 -14.11
C ASP A 29 26.23 4.86 -13.82
N VAL A 30 25.34 5.68 -13.27
CA VAL A 30 23.92 5.35 -13.04
C VAL A 30 23.22 4.93 -14.33
N THR A 31 23.72 5.32 -15.51
CA THR A 31 23.17 4.86 -16.79
C THR A 31 23.53 3.41 -17.12
N LYS A 32 24.50 2.78 -16.42
CA LYS A 32 24.68 1.32 -16.46
C LYS A 32 23.71 0.56 -15.56
N PHE A 33 23.13 1.21 -14.56
CA PHE A 33 22.08 0.63 -13.70
C PHE A 33 20.68 0.85 -14.26
N ILE A 34 20.50 1.90 -15.05
CA ILE A 34 19.31 2.13 -15.85
C ILE A 34 19.60 1.54 -17.23
N SER A 35 19.38 0.22 -17.40
CA SER A 35 19.29 -0.32 -18.75
C SER A 35 18.29 0.53 -19.54
N PRO A 36 18.57 0.92 -20.81
CA PRO A 36 17.54 1.52 -21.62
C PRO A 36 16.34 0.58 -21.57
N VAL A 37 15.18 1.11 -21.19
CA VAL A 37 13.92 0.37 -21.27
C VAL A 37 13.69 0.13 -22.75
N THR A 38 14.29 -0.93 -23.27
CA THR A 38 13.91 -1.53 -24.53
C THR A 38 12.44 -1.89 -24.40
N ASP A 39 11.67 -1.73 -25.48
CA ASP A 39 10.29 -2.19 -25.63
C ASP A 39 10.20 -3.72 -25.46
N THR A 40 10.53 -4.23 -24.28
CA THR A 40 9.97 -5.47 -23.77
C THR A 40 8.49 -5.19 -23.64
N GLU A 41 7.67 -5.86 -24.46
CA GLU A 41 6.26 -6.08 -24.15
C GLU A 41 6.20 -6.55 -22.69
N ILE A 42 5.93 -5.62 -21.78
CA ILE A 42 5.59 -5.97 -20.41
C ILE A 42 4.24 -6.64 -20.56
N ASP A 43 4.17 -7.94 -20.27
CA ASP A 43 2.89 -8.62 -20.09
C ASP A 43 2.18 -7.93 -18.93
N VAL A 44 1.32 -6.97 -19.26
CA VAL A 44 0.65 -6.10 -18.29
C VAL A 44 -0.42 -6.95 -17.63
N GLU A 45 -0.12 -7.36 -16.41
CA GLU A 45 -1.00 -8.19 -15.62
C GLU A 45 -1.53 -7.35 -14.45
N ASN A 46 -2.85 -7.23 -14.32
CA ASN A 46 -3.46 -6.49 -13.21
C ASN A 46 -3.53 -7.38 -11.96
N LEU A 47 -2.90 -6.97 -10.86
CA LEU A 47 -3.07 -7.63 -9.56
C LEU A 47 -4.52 -7.53 -9.09
N LEU A 48 -5.13 -6.35 -9.27
CA LEU A 48 -6.50 -6.05 -8.89
C LEU A 48 -7.36 -5.83 -10.13
N SER A 49 -8.43 -6.62 -10.27
CA SER A 49 -9.36 -6.60 -11.41
C SER A 49 -10.66 -5.84 -11.12
N VAL A 50 -10.60 -4.89 -10.17
CA VAL A 50 -11.78 -4.27 -9.56
C VAL A 50 -12.72 -3.64 -10.59
N GLY A 51 -13.97 -4.12 -10.58
CA GLY A 51 -15.05 -3.59 -11.40
C GLY A 51 -15.91 -2.53 -10.69
N SER A 52 -16.31 -1.50 -11.44
CA SER A 52 -17.38 -0.53 -11.13
C SER A 52 -17.21 0.42 -9.93
N ILE A 53 -16.02 0.55 -9.35
CA ILE A 53 -15.77 1.62 -8.37
C ILE A 53 -15.76 2.97 -9.10
N GLN A 54 -16.65 3.89 -8.70
CA GLN A 54 -16.76 5.22 -9.30
C GLN A 54 -15.99 6.29 -8.53
N ASP A 55 -15.53 5.95 -7.32
CA ASP A 55 -14.76 6.85 -6.49
C ASP A 55 -13.35 7.01 -7.06
N GLU A 56 -13.04 8.23 -7.51
CA GLU A 56 -11.78 8.57 -8.18
C GLU A 56 -10.55 8.29 -7.32
N PHE A 57 -10.66 8.41 -5.99
CA PHE A 57 -9.55 8.13 -5.09
C PHE A 57 -9.19 6.64 -5.13
N TYR A 58 -10.19 5.76 -5.05
CA TYR A 58 -9.93 4.31 -5.12
C TYR A 58 -9.51 3.85 -6.51
N VAL A 59 -10.03 4.46 -7.59
CA VAL A 59 -9.57 4.19 -8.96
C VAL A 59 -8.07 4.44 -9.07
N LYS A 60 -7.61 5.64 -8.67
CA LYS A 60 -6.18 6.00 -8.72
C LYS A 60 -5.31 5.10 -7.85
N LEU A 61 -5.78 4.75 -6.66
CA LEU A 61 -5.02 3.86 -5.76
C LEU A 61 -4.88 2.45 -6.35
N ILE A 62 -5.92 1.92 -7.00
CA ILE A 62 -5.87 0.61 -7.67
C ILE A 62 -4.94 0.65 -8.89
N GLU A 63 -4.98 1.73 -9.68
CA GLU A 63 -4.05 1.95 -10.80
C GLU A 63 -2.59 1.98 -10.31
N GLU A 64 -2.32 2.69 -9.21
CA GLU A 64 -0.99 2.73 -8.60
C GLU A 64 -0.53 1.36 -8.11
N ILE A 65 -1.42 0.59 -7.46
CA ILE A 65 -1.14 -0.78 -7.02
C ILE A 65 -0.80 -1.69 -8.22
N ASN A 66 -1.60 -1.62 -9.29
CA ASN A 66 -1.35 -2.41 -10.51
C ASN A 66 -0.05 -1.98 -11.20
N ALA A 67 0.29 -0.69 -11.20
CA ALA A 67 1.55 -0.20 -11.72
C ALA A 67 2.75 -0.76 -10.92
N LEU A 68 2.71 -0.68 -9.58
CA LEU A 68 3.77 -1.24 -8.73
C LEU A 68 3.95 -2.75 -8.89
N TYR A 69 2.86 -3.48 -9.12
CA TYR A 69 2.90 -4.92 -9.40
C TYR A 69 3.61 -5.23 -10.74
N ASN A 70 3.35 -4.42 -11.77
CA ASN A 70 4.02 -4.55 -13.07
C ASN A 70 5.49 -4.14 -13.01
N TYR A 71 5.82 -3.09 -12.25
CA TYR A 71 7.21 -2.64 -12.02
C TYR A 71 7.99 -3.48 -10.99
N LYS A 72 7.37 -4.52 -10.40
CA LYS A 72 8.03 -5.45 -9.47
C LYS A 72 8.59 -4.76 -8.21
N PHE A 73 7.81 -3.86 -7.59
CA PHE A 73 8.13 -3.20 -6.31
C PHE A 73 7.36 -3.81 -5.12
N PRO A 74 7.74 -5.00 -4.62
CA PRO A 74 6.92 -5.76 -3.68
C PRO A 74 6.77 -5.09 -2.30
N THR A 75 7.78 -4.35 -1.82
CA THR A 75 7.71 -3.64 -0.53
C THR A 75 6.65 -2.53 -0.57
N SER A 76 6.74 -1.63 -1.55
CA SER A 76 5.77 -0.56 -1.76
C SER A 76 4.37 -1.12 -1.97
N LEU A 77 4.26 -2.22 -2.72
CA LEU A 77 3.01 -2.90 -2.98
C LEU A 77 2.34 -3.42 -1.69
N TYR A 78 3.07 -4.10 -0.80
CA TYR A 78 2.52 -4.51 0.50
C TYR A 78 2.09 -3.34 1.39
N ILE A 79 2.82 -2.23 1.35
CA ILE A 79 2.46 -1.02 2.10
C ILE A 79 1.16 -0.43 1.58
N LEU A 80 1.01 -0.26 0.27
CA LEU A 80 -0.23 0.26 -0.33
C LEU A 80 -1.40 -0.70 -0.15
N MET A 81 -1.21 -2.01 -0.32
CA MET A 81 -2.27 -3.00 -0.06
C MET A 81 -2.76 -2.92 1.39
N ARG A 82 -1.85 -2.81 2.36
CA ARG A 82 -2.22 -2.62 3.77
C ARG A 82 -3.08 -1.36 3.95
N LYS A 83 -2.71 -0.25 3.31
CA LYS A 83 -3.44 1.01 3.42
C LYS A 83 -4.78 1.01 2.69
N LEU A 84 -4.88 0.34 1.55
CA LEU A 84 -6.14 0.12 0.86
C LEU A 84 -7.13 -0.63 1.77
N LEU A 85 -6.72 -1.77 2.34
CA LEU A 85 -7.58 -2.56 3.22
C LEU A 85 -7.99 -1.80 4.49
N GLU A 86 -7.04 -1.09 5.12
CA GLU A 86 -7.30 -0.26 6.30
C GLU A 86 -8.35 0.83 6.00
N ASN A 87 -8.19 1.56 4.88
CA ASN A 87 -9.12 2.61 4.46
C ASN A 87 -10.51 2.05 4.12
N LEU A 88 -10.58 0.91 3.41
CA LEU A 88 -11.85 0.27 3.10
C LEU A 88 -12.61 -0.12 4.36
N LEU A 89 -11.94 -0.67 5.38
CA LEU A 89 -12.59 -0.97 6.66
C LEU A 89 -13.09 0.28 7.38
N ILE A 90 -12.32 1.37 7.37
CA ILE A 90 -12.75 2.65 7.95
C ILE A 90 -14.04 3.12 7.28
N GLU A 91 -14.09 3.13 5.95
CA GLU A 91 -15.25 3.62 5.21
C GLU A 91 -16.46 2.68 5.35
N ILE A 92 -16.25 1.36 5.39
CA ILE A 92 -17.30 0.37 5.65
C ILE A 92 -17.94 0.58 7.03
N LEU A 93 -17.12 0.65 8.08
CA LEU A 93 -17.60 0.86 9.45
C LEU A 93 -18.28 2.22 9.60
N ARG A 94 -17.68 3.28 9.04
CA ARG A 94 -18.27 4.63 9.06
C ARG A 94 -19.61 4.67 8.35
N LYS A 95 -19.71 4.08 7.15
CA LYS A 95 -20.93 4.09 6.36
C LYS A 95 -22.06 3.30 7.05
N LYS A 96 -21.72 2.17 7.70
CA LYS A 96 -22.71 1.31 8.37
C LYS A 96 -23.22 1.88 9.69
N TYR A 97 -22.34 2.41 10.54
CA TYR A 97 -22.69 2.79 11.91
C TYR A 97 -22.80 4.29 12.14
N GLY A 98 -22.36 5.10 11.18
CA GLY A 98 -22.35 6.55 11.29
C GLY A 98 -21.59 7.03 12.53
N THR A 99 -22.02 8.15 13.10
CA THR A 99 -21.36 8.77 14.26
C THR A 99 -21.83 8.20 15.60
N LEU A 100 -22.84 7.32 15.61
CA LEU A 100 -23.37 6.74 16.84
C LEU A 100 -22.43 5.69 17.45
N GLU A 101 -21.74 4.92 16.61
CA GLU A 101 -20.68 4.00 17.04
C GLU A 101 -19.30 4.45 16.50
N LEU A 102 -19.00 5.74 16.64
CA LEU A 102 -17.77 6.39 16.15
C LEU A 102 -16.49 5.64 16.54
N GLU A 103 -16.45 5.09 17.76
CA GLU A 103 -15.29 4.36 18.32
C GLU A 103 -14.96 3.07 17.55
N LEU A 104 -15.87 2.56 16.70
CA LEU A 104 -15.59 1.41 15.85
C LEU A 104 -14.50 1.71 14.82
N TYR A 105 -14.39 2.95 14.34
CA TYR A 105 -13.41 3.32 13.31
C TYR A 105 -12.55 4.52 13.67
N TYR A 106 -12.91 5.32 14.68
CA TYR A 106 -12.20 6.53 15.06
C TYR A 106 -11.91 6.58 16.55
N ASN A 107 -10.65 6.82 16.90
CA ASN A 107 -10.22 7.00 18.29
C ASN A 107 -10.32 8.48 18.66
N THR A 108 -11.38 8.86 19.37
CA THR A 108 -11.60 10.27 19.76
C THR A 108 -10.51 10.79 20.68
N SER A 109 -10.00 9.96 21.60
CA SER A 109 -8.93 10.35 22.53
C SER A 109 -7.61 10.73 21.83
N LYS A 110 -7.34 10.12 20.66
CA LYS A 110 -6.11 10.36 19.88
C LYS A 110 -6.35 11.23 18.64
N GLY A 111 -7.59 11.63 18.38
CA GLY A 111 -7.96 12.45 17.21
C GLY A 111 -7.60 11.81 15.87
N ARG A 112 -7.66 10.48 15.75
CA ARG A 112 -7.25 9.74 14.54
C ARG A 112 -8.09 8.49 14.32
N PHE A 113 -8.11 7.97 13.10
CA PHE A 113 -8.69 6.66 12.82
C PHE A 113 -7.99 5.56 13.62
N ASN A 114 -8.76 4.52 13.96
CA ASN A 114 -8.25 3.34 14.62
C ASN A 114 -7.17 2.66 13.76
N ASP A 115 -6.17 2.08 14.42
CA ASP A 115 -5.14 1.30 13.74
C ASP A 115 -5.74 0.03 13.11
N PHE A 116 -5.12 -0.48 12.05
CA PHE A 116 -5.65 -1.61 11.29
C PHE A 116 -6.02 -2.85 12.13
N SER A 117 -5.28 -3.16 13.19
CA SER A 117 -5.67 -4.26 14.10
C SER A 117 -7.02 -4.01 14.76
N VAL A 118 -7.22 -2.81 15.30
CA VAL A 118 -8.46 -2.43 16.00
C VAL A 118 -9.63 -2.42 15.02
N LEU A 119 -9.41 -1.94 13.79
CA LEU A 119 -10.42 -1.99 12.73
C LEU A 119 -10.83 -3.41 12.38
N LEU A 120 -9.86 -4.35 12.28
CA LEU A 120 -10.14 -5.76 12.01
C LEU A 120 -10.92 -6.40 13.16
N ASP A 121 -10.54 -6.14 14.41
CA ASP A 121 -11.20 -6.69 15.58
C ASP A 121 -12.65 -6.16 15.69
N ASN A 122 -12.85 -4.87 15.45
CA ASN A 122 -14.18 -4.26 15.43
C ASN A 122 -15.04 -4.81 14.29
N PHE A 123 -14.47 -4.93 13.09
CA PHE A 123 -15.17 -5.49 11.93
C PHE A 123 -15.55 -6.97 12.15
N GLU A 124 -14.64 -7.79 12.71
CA GLU A 124 -14.89 -9.18 13.08
C GLU A 124 -15.98 -9.30 14.15
N SER A 125 -15.97 -8.44 15.18
CA SER A 125 -16.98 -8.44 16.24
C SER A 125 -18.40 -8.13 15.74
N LYS A 126 -18.52 -7.55 14.54
CA LYS A 126 -19.78 -7.14 13.90
C LYS A 126 -20.02 -7.89 12.58
N LEU A 127 -19.33 -9.01 12.35
CA LEU A 127 -19.34 -9.71 11.04
C LEU A 127 -20.74 -10.07 10.57
N ASP A 128 -21.63 -10.45 11.50
CA ASP A 128 -22.99 -10.86 11.22
C ASP A 128 -23.84 -9.75 10.57
N ASP A 129 -23.55 -8.47 10.88
CA ASP A 129 -24.25 -7.31 10.30
C ASP A 129 -23.97 -7.15 8.80
N PHE A 130 -22.89 -7.78 8.30
CA PHE A 130 -22.44 -7.71 6.91
C PHE A 130 -22.76 -8.98 6.11
N LYS A 131 -23.01 -10.12 6.77
CA LYS A 131 -23.35 -11.39 6.09
C LYS A 131 -24.62 -11.31 5.25
N ILE A 132 -25.55 -10.41 5.60
CA ILE A 132 -26.77 -10.14 4.83
C ILE A 132 -26.44 -9.51 3.46
N ILE A 133 -25.34 -8.77 3.37
CA ILE A 133 -24.88 -8.11 2.14
C ILE A 133 -24.10 -9.09 1.27
N THR A 134 -23.25 -9.92 1.88
CA THR A 134 -22.47 -10.93 1.16
C THR A 134 -22.23 -12.17 2.01
N SER A 135 -22.69 -13.32 1.53
CA SER A 135 -22.51 -14.61 2.22
C SER A 135 -21.07 -15.13 2.15
N SER A 136 -20.24 -14.58 1.27
CA SER A 136 -18.84 -14.95 1.13
C SER A 136 -17.93 -14.29 2.17
N LEU A 137 -18.47 -13.44 3.05
CA LEU A 137 -17.71 -12.83 4.13
C LEU A 137 -17.73 -13.76 5.36
N ASP A 138 -16.57 -14.31 5.68
CA ASP A 138 -16.39 -15.28 6.75
C ASP A 138 -15.10 -15.03 7.55
N ALA A 139 -14.84 -15.89 8.54
CA ALA A 139 -13.65 -15.80 9.37
C ALA A 139 -12.35 -16.01 8.57
N ASP A 140 -12.36 -16.82 7.50
CA ASP A 140 -11.20 -17.01 6.63
C ASP A 140 -10.79 -15.69 5.95
N THR A 141 -11.78 -14.92 5.49
CA THR A 141 -11.56 -13.57 4.96
C THR A 141 -10.84 -12.67 5.97
N ILE A 142 -11.25 -12.70 7.26
CA ILE A 142 -10.60 -11.93 8.32
C ILE A 142 -9.15 -12.38 8.54
N VAL A 143 -8.92 -13.70 8.57
CA VAL A 143 -7.57 -14.28 8.71
C VAL A 143 -6.66 -13.83 7.57
N LYS A 144 -7.15 -13.82 6.32
CA LYS A 144 -6.39 -13.33 5.17
C LYS A 144 -6.09 -11.83 5.27
N MET A 145 -7.03 -11.00 5.70
CA MET A 145 -6.76 -9.57 5.93
C MET A 145 -5.69 -9.35 7.00
N ARG A 146 -5.72 -10.10 8.11
CA ARG A 146 -4.68 -10.07 9.15
C ARG A 146 -3.31 -10.46 8.59
N LYS A 147 -3.24 -11.46 7.71
CA LYS A 147 -2.01 -11.85 7.00
C LYS A 147 -1.43 -10.69 6.18
N TYR A 148 -2.24 -9.95 5.43
CA TYR A 148 -1.76 -8.78 4.65
C TYR A 148 -1.36 -7.60 5.53
N LYS A 149 -2.07 -7.38 6.65
CA LYS A 149 -1.66 -6.42 7.69
C LYS A 149 -0.24 -6.72 8.19
N GLU A 150 0.04 -7.97 8.57
CA GLU A 150 1.37 -8.35 9.06
C GLU A 150 2.47 -8.18 7.99
N ARG A 151 2.16 -8.50 6.73
CA ARG A 151 3.11 -8.31 5.62
C ARG A 151 3.39 -6.85 5.34
N GLY A 152 2.36 -6.00 5.32
CA GLY A 152 2.54 -4.56 5.18
C GLY A 152 3.30 -3.94 6.35
N ASN A 153 3.06 -4.41 7.58
CA ASN A 153 3.84 -3.99 8.75
C ASN A 153 5.32 -4.36 8.60
N LYS A 154 5.63 -5.61 8.21
CA LYS A 154 7.01 -6.04 7.95
C LYS A 154 7.66 -5.21 6.84
N ALA A 155 6.96 -5.01 5.73
CA ALA A 155 7.43 -4.19 4.61
C ALA A 155 7.76 -2.76 5.01
N ALA A 156 6.98 -2.16 5.92
CA ALA A 156 7.18 -0.79 6.37
C ALA A 156 8.28 -0.63 7.43
N HIS A 157 8.52 -1.66 8.25
CA HIS A 157 9.35 -1.54 9.46
C HIS A 157 10.59 -2.44 9.48
N SER A 158 10.77 -3.32 8.49
CA SER A 158 11.89 -4.24 8.44
C SER A 158 12.35 -4.47 7.00
N ILE A 159 13.67 -4.51 6.81
CA ILE A 159 14.24 -5.00 5.56
C ILE A 159 14.11 -6.52 5.57
N ASP A 160 13.11 -7.05 4.86
CA ASP A 160 12.81 -8.49 4.79
C ASP A 160 13.02 -9.00 3.36
N THR A 161 14.00 -9.89 3.20
CA THR A 161 14.33 -10.52 1.90
C THR A 161 13.26 -11.49 1.41
N ASN A 162 12.29 -11.86 2.25
CA ASN A 162 11.17 -12.72 1.86
C ASN A 162 10.00 -11.95 1.23
N ILE A 163 10.13 -10.63 1.08
CA ILE A 163 9.16 -9.79 0.36
C ILE A 163 9.53 -9.81 -1.12
N THR A 164 8.90 -10.71 -1.87
CA THR A 164 9.13 -10.89 -3.30
C THR A 164 7.85 -10.72 -4.09
N ILE A 165 7.99 -10.36 -5.37
CA ILE A 165 6.85 -10.25 -6.28
C ILE A 165 6.20 -11.61 -6.56
N ASP A 166 6.98 -12.69 -6.63
CA ASP A 166 6.46 -14.05 -6.87
C ASP A 166 5.54 -14.50 -5.74
N LYS A 167 5.85 -14.11 -4.51
CA LYS A 167 4.98 -14.36 -3.36
C LYS A 167 3.65 -13.61 -3.47
N ILE A 168 3.68 -12.36 -3.94
CA ILE A 168 2.47 -11.57 -4.18
C ILE A 168 1.66 -12.20 -5.32
N ARG A 169 2.32 -12.58 -6.42
CA ARG A 169 1.70 -13.27 -7.56
C ARG A 169 1.01 -14.56 -7.14
N SER A 170 1.64 -15.38 -6.28
CA SER A 170 1.05 -16.63 -5.78
C SER A 170 -0.21 -16.44 -4.92
N GLU A 171 -0.49 -15.21 -4.50
CA GLU A 171 -1.62 -14.85 -3.65
C GLU A 171 -2.56 -13.84 -4.31
N LYS A 172 -2.36 -13.59 -5.61
CA LYS A 172 -3.12 -12.63 -6.39
C LYS A 172 -4.62 -12.82 -6.23
N ASP A 173 -5.10 -14.05 -6.39
CA ASP A 173 -6.53 -14.35 -6.35
C ASP A 173 -7.14 -14.03 -4.97
N ASP A 174 -6.41 -14.31 -3.89
CA ASP A 174 -6.84 -13.96 -2.53
C ASP A 174 -6.89 -12.44 -2.34
N ILE A 175 -5.87 -11.72 -2.82
CA ILE A 175 -5.79 -10.26 -2.73
C ILE A 175 -6.96 -9.63 -3.49
N ASP A 176 -7.15 -10.03 -4.74
CA ASP A 176 -8.19 -9.51 -5.62
C ASP A 176 -9.58 -9.82 -5.07
N PHE A 177 -9.80 -11.04 -4.59
CA PHE A 177 -11.05 -11.44 -3.94
C PHE A 177 -11.39 -10.55 -2.74
N ILE A 178 -10.44 -10.34 -1.81
CA ILE A 178 -10.69 -9.54 -0.60
C ILE A 178 -11.02 -8.10 -0.97
N VAL A 179 -10.25 -7.48 -1.88
CA VAL A 179 -10.48 -6.09 -2.28
C VAL A 179 -11.86 -5.95 -2.93
N ASN A 180 -12.21 -6.83 -3.87
CA ASN A 180 -13.52 -6.81 -4.52
C ASN A 180 -14.66 -7.03 -3.51
N LEU A 181 -14.47 -7.94 -2.54
CA LEU A 181 -15.44 -8.21 -1.49
C LEU A 181 -15.70 -6.96 -0.63
N LEU A 182 -14.64 -6.28 -0.17
CA LEU A 182 -14.76 -5.07 0.63
C LEU A 182 -15.39 -3.91 -0.16
N ILE A 183 -15.03 -3.75 -1.43
CA ILE A 183 -15.64 -2.73 -2.31
C ILE A 183 -17.13 -3.00 -2.50
N ARG A 184 -17.49 -4.26 -2.76
CA ARG A 184 -18.90 -4.67 -2.87
C ARG A 184 -19.65 -4.39 -1.58
N LEU A 185 -19.08 -4.71 -0.41
CA LEU A 185 -19.66 -4.37 0.88
C LEU A 185 -19.91 -2.86 0.98
N LEU A 186 -18.88 -2.04 0.74
CA LEU A 186 -18.96 -0.59 0.83
C LEU A 186 -20.06 -0.02 -0.08
N GLN A 187 -20.20 -0.52 -1.31
CA GLN A 187 -21.20 -0.06 -2.26
C GLN A 187 -22.63 -0.43 -1.85
N ASN A 188 -22.83 -1.54 -1.15
CA ASN A 188 -24.16 -2.11 -0.85
C ASN A 188 -24.62 -1.89 0.60
N ILE A 189 -23.85 -1.17 1.43
CA ILE A 189 -24.34 -0.70 2.73
C ILE A 189 -25.40 0.39 2.50
N THR A 190 -26.60 0.14 3.05
CA THR A 190 -27.76 1.04 3.09
C THR A 190 -27.90 1.73 4.44
#